data_AF-A0A9W9LYK7-F1
#
_entry.id   AF-A0A9W9LYK7-F1
#
_cell.length_a   1.000
_cell.length_b   1.000
_cell.length_c   1.000
_cell.angle_alpha   90.00
_cell.angle_beta   90.00
_cell.angle_gamma   90.00
#
_symmetry.space_group_name_H-M   'P 1'
#
loop_
_entity.id
_entity.type
_entity.pdbx_description
1 polymer ?
#
loop_
_entity_poly.entity_id
_entity_poly.type
_entity_poly.pdbx_seq_one_letter_code
_entity_poly.pdbx_strand_id
1 'polypeptide(L)'
;MSDRYNFRRSTRVKQLPPHRHRGPPQDPTPRIALKIEELDLEKSYVGTFVLPKRQRPKKSRPWANRIGTDPITDPSKLPRGWHMKEDDLELDDIDGQIERCHERIAENIMPHVFQQRLQDYTAAKVKEDEMRFPGSEELSWETVQRVHELETMKTDLASTTDDYEQLPNIEALLEQYKSGELDWNTGLVTYWLKGAQVSQPRPFDWDEFEAINSHHQGYKGFWVEGLTLAVRLPGIAWFAELEFIHDTGCSRMTMFQADLSALLGPFGAAVGPRVPVICMSTSNTGNGLVTREVIEVEVTILDGNRQRMIAWTRTLCNLVPGGWSPNGAPRLDGPIVSDLLYVASVPNGVHQLYVSTTRFELGLPDLNLAINPGQHIPTVLNPLPPGTFATTHGPWLPAVGGNFGFPPAAPGVP
;
A
#
# COMPACT_ATOMS: atom_id res chain seq x y z
N MET A 1 -8.60 5.03 -28.51
CA MET A 1 -9.17 5.40 -27.19
C MET A 1 -10.63 5.76 -27.42
N SER A 2 -11.55 5.16 -26.67
CA SER A 2 -12.99 5.49 -26.78
C SER A 2 -13.21 6.96 -26.41
N ASP A 3 -14.07 7.67 -27.14
CA ASP A 3 -14.41 9.07 -26.87
C ASP A 3 -14.94 9.29 -25.43
N ARG A 4 -15.37 8.21 -24.74
CA ARG A 4 -15.74 8.18 -23.32
C ARG A 4 -14.63 8.67 -22.37
N TYR A 5 -13.35 8.46 -22.70
CA TYR A 5 -12.21 8.86 -21.87
C TYR A 5 -11.62 10.24 -22.23
N ASN A 6 -11.90 10.75 -23.44
CA ASN A 6 -11.40 12.06 -23.88
C ASN A 6 -12.04 13.22 -23.11
N PHE A 7 -13.24 13.01 -22.56
CA PHE A 7 -13.97 14.03 -21.80
C PHE A 7 -13.25 14.48 -20.53
N ARG A 8 -12.49 13.60 -19.88
CA ARG A 8 -11.80 13.88 -18.61
C ARG A 8 -10.39 14.49 -18.76
N ARG A 9 -9.83 14.57 -19.98
CA ARG A 9 -8.46 15.10 -20.23
C ARG A 9 -8.40 16.57 -20.71
N SER A 10 -9.52 17.19 -21.04
CA SER A 10 -9.57 18.54 -21.61
C SER A 10 -9.83 19.60 -20.53
N THR A 11 -8.77 20.20 -19.98
CA THR A 11 -8.80 21.45 -19.18
C THR A 11 -9.04 22.69 -20.05
N ARG A 12 -10.07 22.66 -20.90
CA ARG A 12 -10.74 23.87 -21.37
C ARG A 12 -12.20 23.76 -20.98
N VAL A 13 -12.59 24.60 -20.02
CA VAL A 13 -13.95 24.78 -19.53
C VAL A 13 -14.88 25.12 -20.70
N LYS A 14 -15.48 24.10 -21.31
CA LYS A 14 -16.80 24.25 -21.92
C LYS A 14 -17.79 24.08 -20.78
N GLN A 15 -18.66 25.07 -20.60
CA GLN A 15 -19.78 24.98 -19.68
C GLN A 15 -20.54 23.68 -19.98
N LEU A 16 -20.51 22.75 -19.03
CA LEU A 16 -21.29 21.54 -19.10
C LEU A 16 -22.79 21.92 -19.05
N PRO A 17 -23.68 21.17 -19.73
CA PRO A 17 -25.10 21.30 -19.47
C PRO A 17 -25.36 21.10 -17.97
N PRO A 18 -26.39 21.76 -17.40
CA PRO A 18 -26.62 21.77 -15.96
C PRO A 18 -26.84 20.34 -15.44
N HIS A 19 -25.79 19.77 -14.85
CA HIS A 19 -25.84 18.51 -14.13
C HIS A 19 -26.53 18.75 -12.78
N ARG A 20 -27.58 17.98 -12.50
CA ARG A 20 -28.13 17.91 -11.15
C ARG A 20 -27.12 17.16 -10.28
N HIS A 21 -26.36 17.89 -9.47
CA HIS A 21 -25.48 17.34 -8.44
C HIS A 21 -26.29 16.35 -7.58
N ARG A 22 -25.95 15.07 -7.67
CA ARG A 22 -26.41 14.03 -6.73
C ARG A 22 -25.29 13.47 -5.85
N GLY A 23 -24.07 14.01 -5.96
CA GLY A 23 -22.96 13.72 -5.05
C GLY A 23 -22.89 14.70 -3.86
N PRO A 24 -22.19 14.33 -2.78
CA PRO A 24 -22.02 15.19 -1.60
C PRO A 24 -21.32 16.51 -1.98
N PRO A 25 -21.57 17.62 -1.25
CA PRO A 25 -21.08 18.97 -1.60
C PRO A 25 -19.56 19.13 -1.68
N GLN A 26 -18.78 18.11 -1.29
CA GLN A 26 -17.33 18.13 -1.15
C GLN A 26 -16.60 17.14 -2.05
N ASP A 27 -17.31 16.30 -2.82
CA ASP A 27 -16.69 15.52 -3.90
C ASP A 27 -16.85 16.30 -5.21
N PRO A 28 -15.76 16.89 -5.75
CA PRO A 28 -15.82 17.63 -7.00
C PRO A 28 -15.96 16.72 -8.23
N THR A 29 -15.95 15.40 -8.07
CA THR A 29 -15.99 14.43 -9.18
C THR A 29 -17.44 14.19 -9.62
N PRO A 30 -17.82 14.54 -10.86
CA PRO A 30 -19.16 14.25 -11.35
C PRO A 30 -19.36 12.74 -11.51
N ARG A 31 -20.27 12.17 -10.71
CA ARG A 31 -20.67 10.75 -10.76
C ARG A 31 -21.58 10.47 -11.95
N ILE A 32 -21.36 9.35 -12.62
CA ILE A 32 -22.18 8.89 -13.74
C ILE A 32 -22.79 7.54 -13.34
N ALA A 33 -24.12 7.43 -13.37
CA ALA A 33 -24.77 6.14 -13.20
C ALA A 33 -24.41 5.24 -14.39
N LEU A 34 -23.62 4.20 -14.16
CA LEU A 34 -23.22 3.23 -15.17
C LEU A 34 -24.15 2.02 -15.13
N LYS A 35 -24.53 1.53 -16.30
CA LYS A 35 -25.19 0.22 -16.46
C LYS A 35 -24.13 -0.80 -16.82
N ILE A 36 -24.13 -1.94 -16.13
CA ILE A 36 -23.09 -2.96 -16.34
C ILE A 36 -23.09 -3.47 -17.78
N GLU A 37 -24.26 -3.54 -18.43
CA GLU A 37 -24.42 -4.02 -19.80
C GLU A 37 -23.78 -3.07 -20.83
N GLU A 38 -23.48 -1.83 -20.42
CA GLU A 38 -22.80 -0.82 -21.24
C GLU A 38 -21.28 -0.75 -20.97
N LEU A 39 -20.76 -1.58 -20.06
CA LEU A 39 -19.34 -1.68 -19.75
C LEU A 39 -18.66 -2.70 -20.68
N ASP A 40 -17.46 -2.38 -21.12
CA ASP A 40 -16.65 -3.24 -21.97
C ASP A 40 -15.78 -4.19 -21.14
N LEU A 41 -16.39 -4.99 -20.25
CA LEU A 41 -15.67 -5.84 -19.27
C LEU A 41 -14.69 -6.83 -19.92
N GLU A 42 -15.02 -7.32 -21.13
CA GLU A 42 -14.20 -8.23 -21.93
C GLU A 42 -13.00 -7.57 -22.62
N LYS A 43 -12.89 -6.24 -22.56
CA LYS A 43 -11.81 -5.53 -23.23
C LYS A 43 -10.64 -5.35 -22.28
N SER A 44 -9.52 -5.98 -22.62
CA SER A 44 -8.24 -5.72 -21.97
C SER A 44 -7.66 -4.38 -22.40
N TYR A 45 -7.13 -3.64 -21.42
CA TYR A 45 -6.41 -2.40 -21.63
C TYR A 45 -4.89 -2.58 -21.56
N VAL A 46 -4.40 -3.80 -21.35
CA VAL A 46 -2.97 -4.14 -21.43
C VAL A 46 -2.38 -3.64 -22.75
N GLY A 47 -1.23 -2.97 -22.67
CA GLY A 47 -0.53 -2.38 -23.83
C GLY A 47 -1.18 -1.11 -24.42
N THR A 48 -2.46 -0.84 -24.18
CA THR A 48 -3.13 0.39 -24.64
C THR A 48 -3.20 1.48 -23.57
N PHE A 49 -3.24 1.09 -22.30
CA PHE A 49 -3.13 1.99 -21.17
C PHE A 49 -1.67 2.38 -20.96
N VAL A 50 -1.36 3.63 -21.31
CA VAL A 50 -0.03 4.20 -21.09
C VAL A 50 -0.11 5.04 -19.83
N LEU A 51 0.45 4.50 -18.73
CA LEU A 51 0.74 5.33 -17.57
C LEU A 51 1.67 6.47 -17.98
N PRO A 52 1.49 7.68 -17.42
CA PRO A 52 2.45 8.76 -17.59
C PRO A 52 3.81 8.29 -17.05
N LYS A 53 4.67 7.77 -17.93
CA LYS A 53 6.03 7.42 -17.55
C LYS A 53 6.71 8.71 -17.11
N ARG A 54 7.29 8.70 -15.92
CA ARG A 54 8.13 9.80 -15.46
C ARG A 54 9.22 9.96 -16.52
N GLN A 55 9.34 11.17 -17.09
CA GLN A 55 10.43 11.43 -18.03
C GLN A 55 11.73 11.31 -17.25
N ARG A 56 12.42 10.18 -17.42
CA ARG A 56 13.72 9.99 -16.81
C ARG A 56 14.74 10.83 -17.55
N PRO A 57 15.69 11.46 -16.84
CA PRO A 57 16.83 12.06 -17.49
C PRO A 57 17.51 10.96 -18.32
N LYS A 58 17.80 11.27 -19.60
CA LYS A 58 18.65 10.38 -20.40
C LYS A 58 19.95 10.17 -19.65
N LYS A 59 20.54 8.97 -19.75
CA LYS A 59 21.89 8.67 -19.26
C LYS A 59 22.85 9.74 -19.79
N SER A 60 23.08 10.74 -18.94
CA SER A 60 23.84 11.94 -19.23
C SER A 60 24.96 11.90 -18.21
N ARG A 61 26.12 11.42 -18.64
CA ARG A 61 27.36 11.50 -17.86
C ARG A 61 28.12 12.73 -18.32
N PRO A 62 27.91 13.92 -17.72
CA PRO A 62 28.71 15.09 -18.05
C PRO A 62 30.17 14.95 -17.59
N TRP A 63 30.50 13.92 -16.80
CA TRP A 63 31.86 13.60 -16.39
C TRP A 63 32.46 12.46 -17.23
N ALA A 64 33.74 12.56 -17.55
CA ALA A 64 34.49 11.50 -18.22
C ALA A 64 34.73 10.32 -17.28
N ASN A 65 34.83 9.10 -17.84
CA ASN A 65 35.25 7.91 -17.11
C ASN A 65 36.61 8.21 -16.43
N ARG A 66 36.65 8.11 -15.11
CA ARG A 66 37.85 8.41 -14.32
C ARG A 66 38.77 7.19 -14.32
N ILE A 67 40.05 7.40 -14.62
CA ILE A 67 41.11 6.37 -14.62
C ILE A 67 42.11 6.63 -13.46
N GLY A 68 41.68 7.34 -12.40
CA GLY A 68 42.55 7.73 -11.29
C GLY A 68 42.74 6.59 -10.28
N THR A 69 43.97 6.38 -9.81
CA THR A 69 44.32 5.36 -8.81
C THR A 69 43.80 5.67 -7.40
N ASP A 70 43.59 6.95 -7.08
CA ASP A 70 43.19 7.36 -5.73
C ASP A 70 41.66 7.35 -5.56
N PRO A 71 41.11 6.63 -4.58
CA PRO A 71 39.66 6.59 -4.34
C PRO A 71 39.13 7.96 -3.91
N ILE A 72 38.07 8.45 -4.57
CA ILE A 72 37.28 9.59 -4.06
C ILE A 72 36.33 9.04 -3.00
N THR A 73 36.70 9.17 -1.73
CA THR A 73 35.85 8.78 -0.58
C THR A 73 35.14 9.96 0.06
N ASP A 74 35.54 11.18 -0.30
CA ASP A 74 34.99 12.43 0.21
C ASP A 74 33.97 13.00 -0.79
N PRO A 75 32.68 13.12 -0.40
CA PRO A 75 31.64 13.68 -1.27
C PRO A 75 31.95 15.08 -1.80
N SER A 76 32.76 15.89 -1.11
CA SER A 76 33.12 17.23 -1.58
C SER A 76 34.05 17.23 -2.80
N LYS A 77 34.69 16.09 -3.09
CA LYS A 77 35.62 15.90 -4.22
C LYS A 77 34.96 15.23 -5.44
N LEU A 78 33.65 15.01 -5.40
CA LEU A 78 32.92 14.40 -6.49
C LEU A 78 32.95 15.30 -7.74
N PRO A 79 33.01 14.72 -8.97
CA PRO A 79 32.97 15.51 -10.19
C PRO A 79 31.73 16.40 -10.26
N ARG A 80 31.87 17.57 -10.89
CA ARG A 80 30.75 18.51 -11.04
C ARG A 80 29.58 17.83 -11.77
N GLY A 81 28.40 17.86 -11.14
CA GLY A 81 27.17 17.25 -11.67
C GLY A 81 27.00 15.76 -11.31
N TRP A 82 27.97 15.14 -10.64
CA TRP A 82 27.84 13.78 -10.13
C TRP A 82 26.95 13.75 -8.88
N HIS A 83 26.08 12.75 -8.75
CA HIS A 83 25.29 12.50 -7.54
C HIS A 83 25.00 11.00 -7.36
N MET A 84 24.71 10.60 -6.12
CA MET A 84 24.53 9.19 -5.73
C MET A 84 23.17 8.57 -6.13
N LYS A 85 22.25 9.37 -6.66
CA LYS A 85 20.85 8.94 -6.84
C LYS A 85 20.60 8.11 -8.10
N GLU A 86 21.57 8.08 -9.03
CA GLU A 86 21.50 7.28 -10.27
C GLU A 86 20.13 7.39 -10.96
N ASP A 87 19.63 8.63 -11.11
CA ASP A 87 18.26 8.96 -11.53
C ASP A 87 17.87 8.45 -12.95
N ASP A 88 18.83 7.88 -13.69
CA ASP A 88 18.63 7.29 -15.01
C ASP A 88 18.18 5.82 -14.96
N LEU A 89 18.35 5.13 -13.83
CA LEU A 89 17.89 3.75 -13.60
C LEU A 89 16.55 3.75 -12.86
N GLU A 90 15.75 2.69 -13.05
CA GLU A 90 14.66 2.46 -12.08
C GLU A 90 15.22 1.87 -10.79
N LEU A 91 14.41 2.00 -9.73
CA LEU A 91 14.70 1.37 -8.45
C LEU A 91 14.50 -0.16 -8.50
N ASP A 92 13.64 -0.66 -9.39
CA ASP A 92 13.36 -2.08 -9.59
C ASP A 92 14.32 -2.76 -10.58
N ASP A 93 15.13 -2.00 -11.33
CA ASP A 93 16.15 -2.51 -12.25
C ASP A 93 17.39 -2.98 -11.47
N ILE A 94 17.25 -4.04 -10.68
CA ILE A 94 18.31 -4.56 -9.81
C ILE A 94 19.58 -4.88 -10.61
N ASP A 95 19.44 -5.44 -11.80
CA ASP A 95 20.58 -5.75 -12.67
C ASP A 95 21.31 -4.49 -13.14
N GLY A 96 20.58 -3.47 -13.60
CA GLY A 96 21.15 -2.18 -13.94
C GLY A 96 21.81 -1.50 -12.73
N GLN A 97 21.24 -1.66 -11.54
CA GLN A 97 21.81 -1.14 -10.29
C GLN A 97 23.10 -1.88 -9.89
N ILE A 98 23.16 -3.20 -10.07
CA ILE A 98 24.36 -4.02 -9.84
C ILE A 98 25.47 -3.61 -10.82
N GLU A 99 25.16 -3.50 -12.12
CA GLU A 99 26.10 -3.05 -13.14
C GLU A 99 26.63 -1.64 -12.81
N ARG A 100 25.74 -0.72 -12.42
CA ARG A 100 26.13 0.63 -11.99
C ARG A 100 27.05 0.59 -10.79
N CYS A 101 26.82 -0.27 -9.81
CA CYS A 101 27.72 -0.42 -8.67
C CYS A 101 29.12 -0.86 -9.12
N HIS A 102 29.22 -1.84 -10.03
CA HIS A 102 30.50 -2.26 -10.60
C HIS A 102 31.22 -1.13 -11.34
N GLU A 103 30.51 -0.36 -12.17
CA GLU A 103 31.06 0.82 -12.85
C GLU A 103 31.65 1.82 -11.85
N ARG A 104 30.92 2.14 -10.77
CA ARG A 104 31.35 3.14 -9.77
C ARG A 104 32.54 2.68 -8.95
N ILE A 105 32.59 1.38 -8.62
CA ILE A 105 33.74 0.76 -7.98
C ILE A 105 34.97 0.86 -8.90
N ALA A 106 34.80 0.59 -10.20
CA ALA A 106 35.89 0.67 -11.19
C ALA A 106 36.37 2.12 -11.45
N GLU A 107 35.46 3.10 -11.44
CA GLU A 107 35.77 4.55 -11.51
C GLU A 107 36.47 5.07 -10.25
N ASN A 108 36.53 4.24 -9.19
CA ASN A 108 37.12 4.56 -7.90
C ASN A 108 36.45 5.78 -7.24
N ILE A 109 35.12 5.91 -7.42
CA ILE A 109 34.28 6.96 -6.86
C ILE A 109 33.37 6.35 -5.79
N MET A 110 33.58 6.76 -4.54
CA MET A 110 32.89 6.24 -3.36
C MET A 110 32.85 4.70 -3.29
N PRO A 111 33.98 3.99 -3.52
CA PRO A 111 33.96 2.53 -3.72
C PRO A 111 33.35 1.77 -2.54
N HIS A 112 33.55 2.22 -1.30
CA HIS A 112 32.96 1.61 -0.11
C HIS A 112 31.42 1.68 -0.09
N VAL A 113 30.82 2.78 -0.57
CA VAL A 113 29.36 2.93 -0.63
C VAL A 113 28.77 2.00 -1.67
N PHE A 114 29.38 1.94 -2.85
CA PHE A 114 28.90 1.09 -3.93
C PHE A 114 29.21 -0.40 -3.69
N GLN A 115 30.23 -0.74 -2.90
CA GLN A 115 30.42 -2.11 -2.39
C GLN A 115 29.28 -2.54 -1.46
N GLN A 116 28.86 -1.68 -0.53
CA GLN A 116 27.72 -1.98 0.33
C GLN A 116 26.43 -2.12 -0.50
N ARG A 117 26.14 -1.16 -1.39
CA ARG A 117 24.98 -1.24 -2.29
C ARG A 117 25.01 -2.49 -3.17
N LEU A 118 26.18 -2.86 -3.69
CA LEU A 118 26.35 -4.10 -4.45
C LEU A 118 25.99 -5.32 -3.62
N GLN A 119 26.41 -5.38 -2.35
CA GLN A 119 26.03 -6.47 -1.44
C GLN A 119 24.51 -6.50 -1.23
N ASP A 120 23.89 -5.34 -0.97
CA ASP A 120 22.45 -5.22 -0.74
C ASP A 120 21.65 -5.67 -1.98
N TYR A 121 22.02 -5.18 -3.18
CA TYR A 121 21.36 -5.57 -4.44
C TYR A 121 21.63 -7.04 -4.82
N THR A 122 22.83 -7.56 -4.56
CA THR A 122 23.12 -8.98 -4.78
C THR A 122 22.27 -9.85 -3.85
N ALA A 123 22.13 -9.47 -2.57
CA ALA A 123 21.26 -10.18 -1.63
C ALA A 123 19.78 -10.09 -2.04
N ALA A 124 19.34 -8.92 -2.52
CA ALA A 124 18.00 -8.75 -3.07
C ALA A 124 17.78 -9.69 -4.27
N LYS A 125 18.71 -9.72 -5.24
CA LYS A 125 18.64 -10.60 -6.41
C LYS A 125 18.59 -12.09 -6.02
N VAL A 126 19.40 -12.53 -5.06
CA VAL A 126 19.35 -13.90 -4.55
C VAL A 126 17.97 -14.20 -3.96
N LYS A 127 17.39 -13.27 -3.21
CA LYS A 127 16.03 -13.41 -2.70
C LYS A 127 14.99 -13.47 -3.83
N GLU A 128 15.16 -12.70 -4.89
CA GLU A 128 14.29 -12.78 -6.07
C GLU A 128 14.35 -14.17 -6.71
N ASP A 129 15.56 -14.68 -6.92
CA ASP A 129 15.79 -16.01 -7.48
C ASP A 129 15.25 -17.12 -6.57
N GLU A 130 15.33 -16.97 -5.24
CA GLU A 130 14.76 -17.91 -4.26
C GLU A 130 13.23 -17.91 -4.25
N MET A 131 12.60 -16.77 -4.54
CA MET A 131 11.12 -16.65 -4.60
C MET A 131 10.54 -17.17 -5.92
N ARG A 132 11.35 -17.28 -6.97
CA ARG A 132 10.91 -17.89 -8.22
C ARG A 132 10.55 -19.36 -8.02
N PHE A 133 9.45 -19.77 -8.64
CA PHE A 133 8.96 -21.15 -8.64
C PHE A 133 9.07 -21.77 -10.03
N PRO A 134 9.02 -23.12 -10.18
CA PRO A 134 9.13 -23.76 -11.50
C PRO A 134 8.07 -23.23 -12.47
N GLY A 135 8.49 -22.78 -13.66
CA GLY A 135 7.61 -22.19 -14.68
C GLY A 135 7.46 -20.66 -14.57
N SER A 136 8.07 -20.01 -13.57
CA SER A 136 8.01 -18.55 -13.41
C SER A 136 9.06 -17.78 -14.20
N GLU A 137 9.86 -18.45 -15.05
CA GLU A 137 10.98 -17.81 -15.78
C GLU A 137 10.53 -16.67 -16.70
N GLU A 138 9.32 -16.79 -17.27
CA GLU A 138 8.72 -15.77 -18.15
C GLU A 138 7.85 -14.76 -17.39
N LEU A 139 7.59 -14.98 -16.09
CA LEU A 139 6.77 -14.08 -15.28
C LEU A 139 7.57 -12.85 -14.83
N SER A 140 6.88 -11.70 -14.80
CA SER A 140 7.40 -10.47 -14.19
C SER A 140 7.70 -10.68 -12.72
N TRP A 141 8.64 -9.90 -12.18
CA TRP A 141 9.02 -10.01 -10.78
C TRP A 141 7.84 -9.66 -9.86
N GLU A 142 7.06 -8.65 -10.21
CA GLU A 142 5.85 -8.24 -9.51
C GLU A 142 4.82 -9.36 -9.45
N THR A 143 4.63 -10.10 -10.55
CA THR A 143 3.78 -11.29 -10.57
C THR A 143 4.30 -12.39 -9.64
N VAL A 144 5.62 -12.65 -9.64
CA VAL A 144 6.21 -13.65 -8.72
C VAL A 144 6.00 -13.26 -7.27
N GLN A 145 6.27 -12.00 -6.91
CA GLN A 145 6.03 -11.49 -5.57
C GLN A 145 4.55 -11.66 -5.20
N ARG A 146 3.65 -11.29 -6.11
CA ARG A 146 2.22 -11.36 -5.86
C ARG A 146 1.72 -12.80 -5.67
N VAL A 147 2.24 -13.76 -6.42
CA VAL A 147 1.94 -15.19 -6.22
C VAL A 147 2.33 -15.63 -4.82
N HIS A 148 3.48 -15.21 -4.30
CA HIS A 148 3.91 -15.56 -2.94
C HIS A 148 2.99 -14.96 -1.86
N GLU A 149 2.57 -13.70 -2.05
CA GLU A 149 1.59 -13.06 -1.16
C GLU A 149 0.24 -13.80 -1.19
N LEU A 150 -0.24 -14.20 -2.37
CA LEU A 150 -1.48 -14.95 -2.53
C LEU A 150 -1.39 -16.36 -1.91
N GLU A 151 -0.25 -17.06 -2.00
CA GLU A 151 -0.04 -18.34 -1.31
C GLU A 151 -0.05 -18.19 0.22
N THR A 152 0.51 -17.09 0.71
CA THR A 152 0.48 -16.77 2.15
C THR A 152 -0.96 -16.52 2.60
N MET A 153 -1.70 -15.67 1.87
CA MET A 153 -3.13 -15.41 2.12
C MET A 153 -3.97 -16.68 2.03
N LYS A 154 -3.70 -17.55 1.05
CA LYS A 154 -4.35 -18.85 0.90
C LYS A 154 -4.15 -19.72 2.14
N THR A 155 -2.92 -19.81 2.62
CA THR A 155 -2.55 -20.59 3.82
C THR A 155 -3.27 -20.06 5.06
N ASP A 156 -3.26 -18.73 5.25
CA ASP A 156 -3.92 -18.08 6.36
C ASP A 156 -5.45 -18.32 6.33
N LEU A 157 -6.09 -18.13 5.18
CA LEU A 157 -7.53 -18.38 5.02
C LEU A 157 -7.90 -19.85 5.19
N ALA A 158 -7.08 -20.79 4.70
CA ALA A 158 -7.30 -22.22 4.89
C ALA A 158 -7.17 -22.64 6.37
N SER A 159 -6.41 -21.89 7.17
CA SER A 159 -6.28 -22.10 8.62
C SER A 159 -7.39 -21.45 9.45
N THR A 160 -8.19 -20.58 8.82
CA THR A 160 -9.30 -19.84 9.43
C THR A 160 -10.62 -20.20 8.74
N THR A 161 -11.72 -19.53 9.08
CA THR A 161 -12.98 -19.69 8.33
C THR A 161 -13.01 -18.64 7.22
N ASP A 162 -13.10 -19.07 5.96
CA ASP A 162 -13.25 -18.18 4.80
C ASP A 162 -14.67 -17.60 4.71
N ASP A 163 -15.07 -16.85 5.73
CA ASP A 163 -16.43 -16.30 5.89
C ASP A 163 -16.87 -15.44 4.70
N TYR A 164 -15.88 -14.90 3.99
CA TYR A 164 -15.99 -13.98 2.87
C TYR A 164 -15.96 -14.64 1.50
N GLU A 165 -15.75 -15.96 1.42
CA GLU A 165 -15.63 -16.70 0.17
C GLU A 165 -14.54 -16.13 -0.75
N GLN A 166 -13.40 -15.73 -0.19
CA GLN A 166 -12.25 -15.17 -0.93
C GLN A 166 -11.29 -16.25 -1.40
N LEU A 167 -11.29 -17.43 -0.76
CA LEU A 167 -10.44 -18.54 -1.16
C LEU A 167 -10.61 -18.92 -2.64
N PRO A 168 -11.83 -19.00 -3.21
CA PRO A 168 -12.01 -19.24 -4.64
C PRO A 168 -11.35 -18.16 -5.52
N ASN A 169 -11.40 -16.88 -5.13
CA ASN A 169 -10.74 -15.81 -5.89
C ASN A 169 -9.22 -15.93 -5.83
N ILE A 170 -8.66 -16.21 -4.65
CA ILE A 170 -7.23 -16.38 -4.47
C ILE A 170 -6.73 -17.58 -5.27
N GLU A 171 -7.47 -18.69 -5.27
CA GLU A 171 -7.12 -19.86 -6.08
C GLU A 171 -7.15 -19.57 -7.58
N ALA A 172 -8.17 -18.86 -8.06
CA ALA A 172 -8.27 -18.46 -9.47
C ALA A 172 -7.17 -17.47 -9.87
N LEU A 173 -6.86 -16.49 -9.01
CA LEU A 173 -5.74 -15.56 -9.20
C LEU A 173 -4.40 -16.29 -9.25
N LEU A 174 -4.16 -17.23 -8.32
CA LEU A 174 -2.96 -18.05 -8.31
C LEU A 174 -2.82 -18.86 -9.59
N GLU A 175 -3.90 -19.48 -10.07
CA GLU A 175 -3.91 -20.22 -11.33
C GLU A 175 -3.52 -19.32 -12.50
N GLN A 176 -4.16 -18.16 -12.61
CA GLN A 176 -4.01 -17.20 -13.71
C GLN A 176 -2.63 -16.52 -13.73
N TYR A 177 -2.07 -16.18 -12.57
CA TYR A 177 -0.70 -15.67 -12.49
C TYR A 177 0.34 -16.76 -12.76
N LYS A 178 0.16 -17.97 -12.22
CA LYS A 178 1.11 -19.07 -12.43
C LYS A 178 1.11 -19.59 -13.86
N SER A 179 -0.01 -19.51 -14.57
CA SER A 179 -0.10 -19.85 -16.00
C SER A 179 0.47 -18.77 -16.92
N GLY A 180 0.66 -17.54 -16.41
CA GLY A 180 1.03 -16.38 -17.21
C GLY A 180 -0.12 -15.79 -18.02
N GLU A 181 -1.37 -16.26 -17.84
CA GLU A 181 -2.55 -15.66 -18.48
C GLU A 181 -2.88 -14.28 -17.89
N LEU A 182 -2.54 -14.07 -16.62
CA LEU A 182 -2.59 -12.79 -15.95
C LEU A 182 -1.17 -12.33 -15.57
N ASP A 183 -0.90 -11.04 -15.76
CA ASP A 183 0.35 -10.40 -15.35
C ASP A 183 0.03 -9.14 -14.55
N TRP A 184 0.95 -8.74 -13.67
CA TRP A 184 0.80 -7.53 -12.87
C TRP A 184 1.02 -6.29 -13.74
N ASN A 185 -0.06 -5.58 -14.05
CA ASN A 185 -0.04 -4.40 -14.89
C ASN A 185 -0.30 -3.14 -14.06
N THR A 186 0.75 -2.43 -13.66
CA THR A 186 0.63 -1.23 -12.82
C THR A 186 -0.43 -0.25 -13.34
N GLY A 187 -1.34 0.15 -12.45
CA GLY A 187 -2.44 1.08 -12.74
C GLY A 187 -3.65 0.46 -13.46
N LEU A 188 -3.64 -0.84 -13.73
CA LEU A 188 -4.81 -1.61 -14.13
C LEU A 188 -5.27 -2.48 -12.95
N VAL A 189 -6.58 -2.75 -12.92
CA VAL A 189 -7.20 -3.69 -12.01
C VAL A 189 -7.91 -4.79 -12.76
N THR A 190 -8.16 -5.89 -12.06
CA THR A 190 -9.13 -6.91 -12.48
C THR A 190 -10.14 -7.13 -11.36
N TYR A 191 -11.41 -7.30 -11.73
CA TYR A 191 -12.47 -7.65 -10.80
C TYR A 191 -12.67 -9.16 -10.80
N TRP A 192 -12.82 -9.75 -9.62
CA TRP A 192 -13.04 -11.18 -9.44
C TRP A 192 -14.26 -11.41 -8.58
N LEU A 193 -15.00 -12.46 -8.90
CA LEU A 193 -16.17 -12.88 -8.16
C LEU A 193 -16.21 -14.40 -8.06
N LYS A 194 -16.14 -14.93 -6.84
CA LYS A 194 -16.32 -16.37 -6.53
C LYS A 194 -15.45 -17.29 -7.42
N GLY A 195 -14.19 -16.91 -7.62
CA GLY A 195 -13.23 -17.64 -8.42
C GLY A 195 -13.33 -17.43 -9.92
N ALA A 196 -14.14 -16.47 -10.39
CA ALA A 196 -14.21 -16.10 -11.79
C ALA A 196 -13.73 -14.66 -12.00
N GLN A 197 -12.91 -14.45 -13.04
CA GLN A 197 -12.55 -13.11 -13.49
C GLN A 197 -13.78 -12.46 -14.16
N VAL A 198 -14.22 -11.32 -13.61
CA VAL A 198 -15.37 -10.55 -14.08
C VAL A 198 -14.98 -9.52 -15.14
N SER A 199 -13.72 -9.08 -15.13
CA SER A 199 -13.21 -8.15 -16.13
C SER A 199 -11.79 -8.46 -16.55
N GLN A 200 -11.50 -8.23 -17.82
CA GLN A 200 -10.13 -8.10 -18.31
C GLN A 200 -9.41 -6.90 -17.65
N PRO A 201 -8.07 -6.87 -17.61
CA PRO A 201 -7.33 -5.79 -16.95
C PRO A 201 -7.70 -4.42 -17.52
N ARG A 202 -8.10 -3.49 -16.64
CA ARG A 202 -8.66 -2.18 -17.02
C ARG A 202 -8.35 -1.11 -15.99
N PRO A 203 -8.36 0.19 -16.35
CA PRO A 203 -8.17 1.25 -15.37
C PRO A 203 -9.29 1.21 -14.33
N PHE A 204 -8.95 1.25 -13.04
CA PHE A 204 -9.98 1.32 -12.01
C PHE A 204 -10.78 2.62 -12.14
N ASP A 205 -12.10 2.49 -12.16
CA ASP A 205 -13.06 3.59 -12.11
C ASP A 205 -14.08 3.23 -11.04
N TRP A 206 -14.35 4.17 -10.15
CA TRP A 206 -15.17 3.86 -8.98
C TRP A 206 -16.65 3.66 -9.34
N ASP A 207 -17.17 4.44 -10.28
CA ASP A 207 -18.56 4.29 -10.72
C ASP A 207 -18.76 2.91 -11.36
N GLU A 208 -17.73 2.41 -12.04
CA GLU A 208 -17.68 1.07 -12.61
C GLU A 208 -17.60 -0.02 -11.53
N PHE A 209 -16.68 0.11 -10.58
CA PHE A 209 -16.59 -0.81 -9.43
C PHE A 209 -17.94 -0.93 -8.71
N GLU A 210 -18.60 0.19 -8.41
CA GLU A 210 -19.91 0.19 -7.77
C GLU A 210 -20.97 -0.50 -8.62
N ALA A 211 -20.99 -0.24 -9.93
CA ALA A 211 -21.94 -0.87 -10.84
C ALA A 211 -21.73 -2.40 -10.91
N ILE A 212 -20.49 -2.86 -11.00
CA ILE A 212 -20.14 -4.29 -11.03
C ILE A 212 -20.49 -4.94 -9.69
N ASN A 213 -20.02 -4.37 -8.58
CA ASN A 213 -20.27 -4.89 -7.24
C ASN A 213 -21.78 -4.98 -6.94
N SER A 214 -22.54 -3.94 -7.28
CA SER A 214 -24.00 -3.91 -7.07
C SER A 214 -24.71 -4.96 -7.93
N HIS A 215 -24.35 -5.09 -9.22
CA HIS A 215 -24.99 -6.03 -10.13
C HIS A 215 -24.76 -7.49 -9.71
N HIS A 216 -23.55 -7.81 -9.29
CA HIS A 216 -23.15 -9.15 -8.91
C HIS A 216 -23.46 -9.50 -7.46
N GLN A 217 -24.05 -8.56 -6.72
CA GLN A 217 -24.21 -8.67 -5.27
C GLN A 217 -22.88 -9.07 -4.62
N GLY A 218 -21.81 -8.35 -4.91
CA GLY A 218 -20.44 -8.64 -4.48
C GLY A 218 -20.21 -8.50 -2.97
N TYR A 219 -21.28 -8.61 -2.17
CA TYR A 219 -21.23 -8.75 -0.73
C TYR A 219 -20.55 -10.04 -0.23
N LYS A 220 -20.08 -10.90 -1.14
CA LYS A 220 -19.26 -12.08 -0.87
C LYS A 220 -18.40 -12.42 -2.06
N GLY A 221 -17.17 -12.80 -1.79
CA GLY A 221 -16.23 -13.28 -2.78
C GLY A 221 -16.04 -12.28 -3.91
N PHE A 222 -16.20 -10.97 -3.68
CA PHE A 222 -15.80 -9.94 -4.62
C PHE A 222 -14.42 -9.43 -4.26
N TRP A 223 -13.58 -9.25 -5.26
CA TRP A 223 -12.18 -8.86 -5.09
C TRP A 223 -11.77 -7.91 -6.20
N VAL A 224 -10.96 -6.91 -5.82
CA VAL A 224 -10.32 -5.98 -6.75
C VAL A 224 -8.83 -6.19 -6.64
N GLU A 225 -8.22 -6.73 -7.69
CA GLU A 225 -6.78 -6.94 -7.73
C GLU A 225 -6.11 -5.68 -8.30
N GLY A 226 -5.16 -5.08 -7.56
CA GLY A 226 -4.37 -3.92 -8.01
C GLY A 226 -4.76 -2.53 -7.47
N LEU A 227 -5.39 -2.40 -6.29
CA LEU A 227 -5.78 -1.10 -5.70
C LEU A 227 -4.62 -0.37 -4.98
N THR A 228 -4.60 0.98 -4.96
CA THR A 228 -3.50 1.79 -4.41
C THR A 228 -3.99 3.08 -3.67
N LEU A 229 -3.42 3.43 -2.50
CA LEU A 229 -3.71 4.69 -1.79
C LEU A 229 -2.64 5.77 -2.05
N ALA A 230 -3.00 7.06 -1.98
CA ALA A 230 -2.04 8.16 -2.10
C ALA A 230 -1.87 8.96 -0.81
N VAL A 231 -0.62 9.24 -0.47
CA VAL A 231 -0.18 9.89 0.77
C VAL A 231 0.79 11.03 0.45
N ARG A 232 0.69 12.16 1.16
CA ARG A 232 1.65 13.27 1.08
C ARG A 232 1.90 13.92 2.43
N LEU A 233 2.96 14.73 2.49
CA LEU A 233 3.20 15.60 3.64
C LEU A 233 2.43 16.92 3.49
N PRO A 234 1.85 17.47 4.58
CA PRO A 234 1.14 18.74 4.53
C PRO A 234 2.03 19.86 3.97
N GLY A 235 1.48 20.64 3.03
CA GLY A 235 2.21 21.72 2.38
C GLY A 235 3.19 21.27 1.27
N ILE A 236 3.34 19.96 1.04
CA ILE A 236 4.11 19.42 -0.07
C ILE A 236 3.14 18.89 -1.14
N ALA A 237 3.26 19.39 -2.37
CA ALA A 237 2.40 18.97 -3.48
C ALA A 237 2.72 17.55 -3.99
N TRP A 238 3.94 17.06 -3.69
CA TRP A 238 4.38 15.71 -4.01
C TRP A 238 3.67 14.68 -3.13
N PHE A 239 3.24 13.58 -3.73
CA PHE A 239 2.63 12.46 -3.02
C PHE A 239 3.25 11.13 -3.50
N ALA A 240 3.23 10.13 -2.63
CA ALA A 240 3.55 8.76 -2.99
C ALA A 240 2.29 7.91 -2.95
N GLU A 241 2.25 6.91 -3.80
CA GLU A 241 1.24 5.87 -3.78
C GLU A 241 1.80 4.69 -2.97
N LEU A 242 1.11 4.33 -1.89
CA LEU A 242 1.54 3.30 -0.94
C LEU A 242 0.39 2.32 -0.71
N GLU A 243 0.74 1.06 -0.50
CA GLU A 243 -0.20 -0.02 -0.20
C GLU A 243 -0.44 -0.10 1.31
N PHE A 244 -1.72 -0.21 1.69
CA PHE A 244 -2.18 -0.31 3.07
C PHE A 244 -3.20 -1.43 3.22
N ILE A 245 -3.22 -2.03 4.40
CA ILE A 245 -4.29 -2.91 4.85
C ILE A 245 -5.30 -2.09 5.64
N HIS A 246 -6.58 -2.33 5.36
CA HIS A 246 -7.66 -1.81 6.20
C HIS A 246 -7.79 -2.62 7.49
N ASP A 247 -7.55 -1.99 8.64
CA ASP A 247 -7.67 -2.64 9.95
C ASP A 247 -8.66 -1.90 10.86
N THR A 248 -9.85 -2.47 11.01
CA THR A 248 -10.93 -1.93 11.88
C THR A 248 -10.54 -1.82 13.36
N GLY A 249 -9.54 -2.59 13.82
CA GLY A 249 -9.01 -2.51 15.18
C GLY A 249 -7.96 -1.42 15.37
N CYS A 250 -7.50 -0.81 14.28
CA CYS A 250 -6.41 0.15 14.32
C CYS A 250 -6.93 1.59 14.46
N SER A 251 -6.59 2.22 15.59
CA SER A 251 -6.99 3.62 15.86
C SER A 251 -6.11 4.66 15.16
N ARG A 252 -5.04 4.25 14.48
CA ARG A 252 -4.09 5.18 13.83
C ARG A 252 -3.46 4.59 12.58
N MET A 253 -3.26 5.43 11.58
CA MET A 253 -2.48 5.06 10.41
C MET A 253 -1.03 4.72 10.81
N THR A 254 -0.43 3.72 10.17
CA THR A 254 0.99 3.37 10.34
C THR A 254 1.71 3.40 9.00
N MET A 255 2.92 3.93 8.99
CA MET A 255 3.84 3.89 7.83
C MET A 255 5.27 3.68 8.33
N PHE A 256 6.20 3.36 7.43
CA PHE A 256 7.59 3.13 7.80
C PHE A 256 8.42 4.41 7.71
N GLN A 257 9.45 4.55 8.55
CA GLN A 257 10.37 5.69 8.50
C GLN A 257 11.03 5.83 7.11
N ALA A 258 11.33 4.72 6.44
CA ALA A 258 11.87 4.73 5.08
C ALA A 258 10.90 5.34 4.05
N ASP A 259 9.59 5.24 4.25
CA ASP A 259 8.57 5.78 3.34
C ASP A 259 8.63 7.32 3.28
N LEU A 260 9.17 7.98 4.31
CA LEU A 260 9.35 9.44 4.31
C LEU A 260 10.25 9.91 3.17
N SER A 261 11.22 9.10 2.76
CA SER A 261 12.08 9.43 1.61
C SER A 261 11.27 9.54 0.33
N ALA A 262 10.28 8.66 0.14
CA ALA A 262 9.35 8.70 -0.99
C ALA A 262 8.41 9.90 -0.91
N LEU A 263 7.90 10.24 0.29
CA LEU A 263 7.01 11.39 0.49
C LEU A 263 7.70 12.76 0.36
N LEU A 264 8.99 12.83 0.69
CA LEU A 264 9.81 14.02 0.45
C LEU A 264 10.20 14.16 -1.04
N GLY A 265 10.00 13.10 -1.84
CA GLY A 265 10.24 13.09 -3.26
C GLY A 265 11.65 13.59 -3.64
N PRO A 266 11.77 14.60 -4.52
CA PRO A 266 13.08 15.11 -4.92
C PRO A 266 13.90 15.71 -3.75
N PHE A 267 13.24 16.12 -2.66
CA PHE A 267 13.87 16.70 -1.47
C PHE A 267 14.40 15.64 -0.49
N GLY A 268 13.98 14.37 -0.61
CA GLY A 268 14.28 13.32 0.37
C GLY A 268 15.73 12.84 0.41
N ALA A 269 16.52 13.11 -0.63
CA ALA A 269 17.90 12.63 -0.72
C ALA A 269 18.97 13.75 -0.69
N ALA A 270 18.59 14.94 -0.22
CA ALA A 270 19.52 15.97 0.26
C ALA A 270 19.15 16.31 1.72
N VAL A 271 19.77 17.32 2.34
CA VAL A 271 19.35 17.90 3.63
C VAL A 271 17.94 18.52 3.47
N GLY A 272 16.95 17.68 3.24
CA GLY A 272 15.57 18.05 2.98
C GLY A 272 14.90 18.56 4.25
N PRO A 273 13.68 19.11 4.12
CA PRO A 273 12.91 19.50 5.29
C PRO A 273 12.74 18.27 6.19
N ARG A 274 13.13 18.41 7.46
CA ARG A 274 12.82 17.39 8.47
C ARG A 274 11.31 17.36 8.63
N VAL A 275 10.72 16.18 8.48
CA VAL A 275 9.29 15.98 8.76
C VAL A 275 9.09 16.23 10.25
N PRO A 276 8.25 17.21 10.65
CA PRO A 276 8.05 17.52 12.06
C PRO A 276 7.38 16.34 12.76
N VAL A 277 8.05 15.80 13.78
CA VAL A 277 7.41 14.89 14.73
C VAL A 277 6.52 15.74 15.65
N ILE A 278 5.23 15.45 15.65
CA ILE A 278 4.23 16.15 16.46
C ILE A 278 4.35 15.71 17.92
N CYS A 279 4.44 14.40 18.14
CA CYS A 279 4.59 13.82 19.46
C CYS A 279 5.13 12.39 19.40
N MET A 280 5.44 11.84 20.57
CA MET A 280 5.60 10.39 20.75
C MET A 280 4.27 9.82 21.24
N SER A 281 3.82 8.72 20.67
CA SER A 281 2.60 8.02 21.09
C SER A 281 2.92 6.59 21.48
N THR A 282 2.43 6.17 22.65
CA THR A 282 2.44 4.77 23.06
C THR A 282 1.14 4.11 22.62
N SER A 283 1.24 3.04 21.86
CA SER A 283 0.12 2.27 21.33
C SER A 283 0.21 0.83 21.80
N ASN A 284 -0.94 0.23 22.10
CA ASN A 284 -1.03 -1.19 22.38
C ASN A 284 -1.13 -1.96 21.06
N THR A 285 -0.30 -2.96 20.87
CA THR A 285 -0.31 -3.84 19.69
C THR A 285 -0.55 -5.28 20.14
N GLY A 286 -0.79 -6.19 19.20
CA GLY A 286 -0.84 -7.63 19.51
C GLY A 286 0.43 -8.16 20.19
N ASN A 287 1.57 -7.47 20.03
CA ASN A 287 2.85 -7.83 20.63
C ASN A 287 3.24 -6.93 21.82
N GLY A 288 2.26 -6.26 22.44
CA GLY A 288 2.45 -5.39 23.60
C GLY A 288 2.58 -3.91 23.27
N LEU A 289 3.02 -3.13 24.26
CA LEU A 289 3.12 -1.67 24.17
C LEU A 289 4.33 -1.26 23.34
N VAL A 290 4.12 -0.40 22.36
CA VAL A 290 5.18 0.22 21.55
C VAL A 290 5.05 1.73 21.59
N THR A 291 6.18 2.45 21.64
CA THR A 291 6.19 3.92 21.54
C THR A 291 6.76 4.33 20.20
N ARG A 292 6.01 5.14 19.44
CA ARG A 292 6.35 5.55 18.07
C ARG A 292 6.32 7.06 17.93
N GLU A 293 7.12 7.57 16.98
CA GLU A 293 7.01 8.94 16.51
C GLU A 293 5.69 9.11 15.75
N VAL A 294 5.04 10.25 15.94
CA VAL A 294 3.80 10.60 15.25
C VAL A 294 4.03 11.83 14.39
N ILE A 295 3.62 11.74 13.13
CA ILE A 295 3.64 12.86 12.19
C ILE A 295 2.21 13.15 11.70
N GLU A 296 2.02 14.32 11.09
CA GLU A 296 0.80 14.60 10.31
C GLU A 296 1.09 14.35 8.83
N VAL A 297 0.18 13.64 8.18
CA VAL A 297 0.18 13.38 6.73
C VAL A 297 -1.16 13.80 6.15
N GLU A 298 -1.20 14.05 4.85
CA GLU A 298 -2.43 14.20 4.08
C GLU A 298 -2.64 12.94 3.25
N VAL A 299 -3.83 12.36 3.31
CA VAL A 299 -4.20 11.13 2.62
C VAL A 299 -5.37 11.37 1.66
N THR A 300 -5.39 10.60 0.59
CA THR A 300 -6.53 10.47 -0.31
C THR A 300 -6.59 9.05 -0.83
N ILE A 301 -7.81 8.59 -1.10
CA ILE A 301 -8.03 7.35 -1.86
C ILE A 301 -8.04 7.74 -3.34
N LEU A 302 -7.33 6.96 -4.15
CA LEU A 302 -7.31 7.13 -5.60
C LEU A 302 -8.20 6.07 -6.26
N ASP A 303 -8.89 6.46 -7.32
CA ASP A 303 -9.36 5.50 -8.32
C ASP A 303 -8.20 5.07 -9.23
N GLY A 304 -8.43 4.16 -10.18
CA GLY A 304 -7.37 3.65 -11.07
C GLY A 304 -7.03 4.57 -12.21
N ASN A 305 -7.80 5.64 -12.38
CA ASN A 305 -7.39 6.76 -13.21
C ASN A 305 -6.50 7.74 -12.41
N ARG A 306 -6.12 7.39 -11.17
CA ARG A 306 -5.39 8.23 -10.22
C ARG A 306 -6.14 9.54 -9.91
N GLN A 307 -7.47 9.52 -10.05
CA GLN A 307 -8.32 10.60 -9.60
C GLN A 307 -8.64 10.41 -8.13
N ARG A 308 -8.71 11.52 -7.40
CA ARG A 308 -8.99 11.49 -5.97
C ARG A 308 -10.46 11.21 -5.75
N MET A 309 -10.76 10.19 -4.96
CA MET A 309 -12.12 9.89 -4.52
C MET A 309 -12.59 10.78 -3.38
N ILE A 310 -11.64 11.28 -2.58
CA ILE A 310 -11.88 12.17 -1.45
C ILE A 310 -10.95 13.37 -1.52
N ALA A 311 -11.30 14.44 -0.83
CA ALA A 311 -10.35 15.53 -0.64
C ALA A 311 -9.12 15.04 0.15
N TRP A 312 -7.97 15.68 -0.07
CA TRP A 312 -6.80 15.47 0.79
C TRP A 312 -7.20 15.78 2.22
N THR A 313 -7.10 14.78 3.08
CA THR A 313 -7.51 14.89 4.48
C THR A 313 -6.31 14.66 5.37
N ARG A 314 -6.14 15.53 6.38
CA ARG A 314 -5.05 15.40 7.34
C ARG A 314 -5.36 14.29 8.34
N THR A 315 -4.35 13.50 8.65
CA THR A 315 -4.43 12.45 9.66
C THR A 315 -3.09 12.29 10.37
N LEU A 316 -3.13 11.72 11.56
CA LEU A 316 -1.94 11.38 12.32
C LEU A 316 -1.45 10.00 11.92
N CYS A 317 -0.14 9.89 11.66
CA CYS A 317 0.49 8.65 11.24
C CYS A 317 1.61 8.28 12.20
N ASN A 318 1.57 7.05 12.72
CA ASN A 318 2.63 6.48 13.55
C ASN A 318 3.74 5.94 12.64
N LEU A 319 4.99 6.35 12.90
CA LEU A 319 6.16 5.86 12.17
C LEU A 319 6.69 4.56 12.80
N VAL A 320 6.65 3.50 12.01
CA VAL A 320 7.32 2.23 12.28
C VAL A 320 8.80 2.36 11.87
N PRO A 321 9.76 2.08 12.76
CA PRO A 321 11.18 2.12 12.43
C PRO A 321 11.54 1.15 11.31
N GLY A 322 12.52 1.54 10.50
CA GLY A 322 13.02 0.74 9.38
C GLY A 322 12.25 0.99 8.09
N GLY A 323 12.24 -0.02 7.22
CA GLY A 323 11.56 -0.01 5.93
C GLY A 323 10.49 -1.09 5.83
N TRP A 324 9.52 -0.86 4.96
CA TRP A 324 8.50 -1.85 4.64
C TRP A 324 9.14 -3.05 3.94
N SER A 325 8.63 -4.25 4.26
CA SER A 325 8.97 -5.47 3.53
C SER A 325 7.71 -6.33 3.37
N PRO A 326 7.58 -7.12 2.29
CA PRO A 326 6.40 -7.96 2.06
C PRO A 326 6.14 -8.97 3.19
N ASN A 327 7.20 -9.45 3.84
CA ASN A 327 7.12 -10.42 4.95
C ASN A 327 7.09 -9.74 6.33
N GLY A 328 7.04 -8.41 6.35
CA GLY A 328 7.05 -7.60 7.56
C GLY A 328 5.65 -7.24 8.05
N ALA A 329 5.59 -6.37 9.06
CA ALA A 329 4.31 -5.79 9.46
C ALA A 329 3.73 -4.95 8.29
N PRO A 330 2.44 -5.07 7.97
CA PRO A 330 1.84 -4.25 6.92
C PRO A 330 1.72 -2.79 7.38
N ARG A 331 1.54 -1.88 6.41
CA ARG A 331 1.04 -0.54 6.70
C ARG A 331 -0.44 -0.64 7.01
N LEU A 332 -0.90 0.09 8.02
CA LEU A 332 -2.30 0.15 8.42
C LEU A 332 -2.85 1.51 8.05
N ASP A 333 -4.01 1.55 7.41
CA ASP A 333 -4.69 2.81 7.09
C ASP A 333 -5.27 3.50 8.35
N GLY A 334 -5.47 2.74 9.43
CA GLY A 334 -6.10 3.24 10.64
C GLY A 334 -7.56 3.63 10.39
N PRO A 335 -8.07 4.72 10.99
CA PRO A 335 -9.48 5.05 10.88
C PRO A 335 -9.82 5.77 9.57
N ILE A 336 -8.88 5.95 8.64
CA ILE A 336 -9.07 6.78 7.43
C ILE A 336 -10.31 6.35 6.65
N VAL A 337 -10.46 5.06 6.36
CA VAL A 337 -11.59 4.57 5.56
C VAL A 337 -12.90 4.77 6.31
N SER A 338 -12.96 4.49 7.62
CA SER A 338 -14.17 4.65 8.44
C SER A 338 -14.53 6.10 8.77
N ASP A 339 -13.55 7.00 8.85
CA ASP A 339 -13.75 8.40 9.19
C ASP A 339 -14.17 9.22 7.96
N LEU A 340 -13.70 8.82 6.78
CA LEU A 340 -13.87 9.59 5.55
C LEU A 340 -14.92 9.03 4.59
N LEU A 341 -15.28 7.75 4.76
CA LEU A 341 -16.27 7.09 3.94
C LEU A 341 -17.36 6.49 4.82
N TYR A 342 -18.55 6.34 4.23
CA TYR A 342 -19.61 5.57 4.85
C TYR A 342 -19.19 4.12 4.85
N VAL A 343 -18.98 3.62 6.06
CA VAL A 343 -18.61 2.24 6.31
C VAL A 343 -19.76 1.54 7.02
N ALA A 344 -20.12 0.35 6.56
CA ALA A 344 -21.08 -0.49 7.24
C ALA A 344 -20.71 -1.96 7.11
N SER A 345 -21.22 -2.76 8.05
CA SER A 345 -21.17 -4.20 8.00
C SER A 345 -22.58 -4.75 8.14
N VAL A 346 -22.78 -5.96 7.61
CA VAL A 346 -24.07 -6.67 7.68
C VAL A 346 -23.88 -7.90 8.57
N PRO A 347 -24.78 -8.19 9.52
CA PRO A 347 -24.65 -9.35 10.41
C PRO A 347 -25.09 -10.65 9.72
N ASN A 348 -24.65 -10.86 8.48
CA ASN A 348 -24.93 -12.05 7.67
C ASN A 348 -23.87 -13.15 7.86
N GLY A 349 -22.98 -13.02 8.86
CA GLY A 349 -21.88 -13.97 9.12
C GLY A 349 -20.70 -13.84 8.16
N VAL A 350 -20.67 -12.77 7.36
CA VAL A 350 -19.69 -12.57 6.28
C VAL A 350 -18.61 -11.59 6.68
N HIS A 351 -18.84 -10.81 7.75
CA HIS A 351 -17.90 -9.82 8.27
C HIS A 351 -17.44 -8.75 7.24
N GLN A 352 -18.18 -8.57 6.14
CA GLN A 352 -17.84 -7.61 5.10
C GLN A 352 -17.96 -6.15 5.52
N LEU A 353 -17.05 -5.37 4.93
CA LEU A 353 -17.03 -3.94 5.02
C LEU A 353 -17.50 -3.33 3.71
N TYR A 354 -18.65 -2.69 3.76
CA TYR A 354 -19.19 -1.90 2.66
C TYR A 354 -18.68 -0.50 2.82
N VAL A 355 -18.09 0.06 1.77
CA VAL A 355 -17.48 1.38 1.79
C VAL A 355 -18.06 2.20 0.64
N SER A 356 -18.56 3.39 0.94
CA SER A 356 -19.09 4.31 -0.07
C SER A 356 -18.88 5.77 0.34
N THR A 357 -18.89 6.69 -0.61
CA THR A 357 -18.86 8.14 -0.34
C THR A 357 -20.21 8.67 0.12
N THR A 358 -21.31 7.91 -0.05
CA THR A 358 -22.63 8.28 0.45
C THR A 358 -23.36 7.14 1.15
N ARG A 359 -24.21 7.49 2.12
CA ARG A 359 -25.06 6.52 2.82
C ARG A 359 -25.98 5.73 1.87
N PHE A 360 -26.50 6.37 0.82
CA PHE A 360 -27.49 5.75 -0.06
C PHE A 360 -26.85 4.72 -1.01
N GLU A 361 -25.56 4.89 -1.31
CA GLU A 361 -24.79 4.05 -2.21
C GLU A 361 -24.11 2.87 -1.49
N LEU A 362 -24.16 2.81 -0.15
CA LEU A 362 -23.70 1.65 0.63
C LEU A 362 -24.33 0.32 0.17
N GLY A 363 -25.52 0.36 -0.43
CA GLY A 363 -26.13 -0.80 -1.10
C GLY A 363 -26.34 -2.01 -0.18
N LEU A 364 -26.55 -1.78 1.12
CA LEU A 364 -26.62 -2.87 2.10
C LEU A 364 -27.78 -3.82 1.76
N PRO A 365 -27.55 -5.15 1.70
CA PRO A 365 -28.61 -6.11 1.54
C PRO A 365 -29.61 -6.03 2.71
N ASP A 366 -30.90 -6.08 2.39
CA ASP A 366 -31.96 -6.14 3.39
C ASP A 366 -31.97 -7.53 4.05
N LEU A 367 -31.42 -7.60 5.26
CA LEU A 367 -31.28 -8.84 6.01
C LEU A 367 -32.35 -8.93 7.10
N ASN A 368 -33.23 -9.91 6.99
CA ASN A 368 -34.18 -10.24 8.05
C ASN A 368 -33.45 -10.97 9.20
N LEU A 369 -33.15 -10.24 10.27
CA LEU A 369 -32.44 -10.75 11.45
C LEU A 369 -33.22 -11.80 12.25
N ALA A 370 -34.55 -11.87 12.08
CA ALA A 370 -35.37 -12.87 12.78
C ALA A 370 -35.15 -14.28 12.21
N ILE A 371 -34.83 -14.38 10.92
CA ILE A 371 -34.56 -15.66 10.23
C ILE A 371 -33.06 -15.87 9.95
N ASN A 372 -32.25 -14.81 10.04
CA ASN A 372 -30.79 -14.85 9.96
C ASN A 372 -30.17 -14.26 11.24
N PRO A 373 -30.32 -14.92 12.40
CA PRO A 373 -29.65 -14.45 13.61
C PRO A 373 -28.14 -14.49 13.36
N GLY A 374 -27.48 -13.34 13.50
CA GLY A 374 -26.04 -13.24 13.29
C GLY A 374 -25.31 -14.32 14.09
N GLN A 375 -24.41 -15.06 13.43
CA GLN A 375 -23.61 -16.09 14.08
C GLN A 375 -22.49 -15.39 14.87
N HIS A 376 -22.78 -14.96 16.09
CA HIS A 376 -21.72 -14.65 17.04
C HIS A 376 -21.23 -15.98 17.59
N ILE A 377 -20.12 -16.50 17.07
CA ILE A 377 -19.42 -17.63 17.69
C ILE A 377 -18.55 -17.02 18.78
N PRO A 378 -18.97 -16.98 20.07
CA PRO A 378 -18.05 -16.57 21.11
C PRO A 378 -16.86 -17.53 21.04
N THR A 379 -15.66 -17.00 20.88
CA THR A 379 -14.44 -17.79 21.05
C THR A 379 -14.57 -18.48 22.40
N VAL A 380 -14.69 -19.81 22.40
CA VAL A 380 -14.76 -20.61 23.62
C VAL A 380 -13.37 -20.55 24.23
N LEU A 381 -13.09 -19.47 24.94
CA LEU A 381 -11.98 -19.43 25.88
C LEU A 381 -12.36 -20.42 26.98
N ASN A 382 -11.56 -21.47 27.13
CA ASN A 382 -11.73 -22.41 28.23
C ASN A 382 -11.90 -21.60 29.51
N PRO A 383 -13.02 -21.75 30.25
CA PRO A 383 -13.23 -20.97 31.46
C PRO A 383 -12.04 -21.24 32.38
N LEU A 384 -11.40 -20.16 32.83
CA LEU A 384 -10.33 -20.30 33.81
C LEU A 384 -10.88 -21.10 35.00
N PRO A 385 -10.11 -22.05 35.56
CA PRO A 385 -10.55 -22.83 36.70
C PRO A 385 -11.11 -21.91 37.81
N PRO A 386 -12.22 -22.27 38.47
CA PRO A 386 -12.74 -21.50 39.58
C PRO A 386 -11.64 -21.17 40.60
N GLY A 387 -11.46 -19.88 40.91
CA GLY A 387 -10.39 -19.38 41.79
C GLY A 387 -9.15 -18.83 41.07
N THR A 388 -9.10 -18.87 39.73
CA THR A 388 -8.07 -18.17 38.96
C THR A 388 -8.39 -16.68 38.94
N PHE A 389 -7.71 -15.90 39.77
CA PHE A 389 -7.72 -14.45 39.64
C PHE A 389 -6.99 -14.08 38.35
N ALA A 390 -7.61 -13.23 37.53
CA ALA A 390 -6.94 -12.63 36.39
C ALA A 390 -5.87 -11.64 36.90
N THR A 391 -4.73 -12.15 37.35
CA THR A 391 -3.54 -11.33 37.53
C THR A 391 -2.95 -11.13 36.15
N THR A 392 -3.18 -9.95 35.56
CA THR A 392 -2.54 -9.48 34.33
C THR A 392 -1.05 -9.21 34.58
N HIS A 393 -0.30 -10.25 34.91
CA HIS A 393 1.14 -10.28 34.81
C HIS A 393 1.49 -11.47 33.91
N GLY A 394 1.35 -11.27 32.60
CA GLY A 394 1.98 -12.14 31.62
C GLY A 394 3.51 -12.15 31.83
N PRO A 395 4.20 -13.20 31.38
CA PRO A 395 5.61 -13.42 31.68
C PRO A 395 6.47 -12.37 30.97
N TRP A 396 6.76 -11.28 31.68
CA TRP A 396 8.01 -10.59 31.44
C TRP A 396 9.12 -11.58 31.79
N LEU A 397 10.00 -11.81 30.82
CA LEU A 397 11.29 -12.46 30.97
C LEU A 397 11.89 -12.14 32.35
N PRO A 398 12.52 -13.10 33.05
CA PRO A 398 13.17 -12.80 34.32
C PRO A 398 14.15 -11.64 34.13
N ALA A 399 14.03 -10.63 34.98
CA ALA A 399 14.97 -9.53 35.05
C ALA A 399 16.39 -10.10 35.21
N VAL A 400 17.16 -10.07 34.13
CA VAL A 400 18.61 -10.20 34.22
C VAL A 400 19.07 -8.99 35.03
N GLY A 401 19.64 -9.27 36.21
CA GLY A 401 19.94 -8.30 37.25
C GLY A 401 20.68 -7.06 36.73
N GLY A 402 19.96 -5.95 36.70
CA GLY A 402 20.52 -4.60 36.55
C GLY A 402 19.95 -3.77 37.68
N ASN A 403 20.76 -3.54 38.72
CA ASN A 403 20.40 -2.80 39.91
C ASN A 403 20.24 -1.30 39.57
N PHE A 404 19.04 -0.88 39.16
CA PHE A 404 18.74 0.55 39.00
C PHE A 404 18.23 1.10 40.33
N GLY A 405 19.15 1.66 41.12
CA GLY A 405 18.82 2.49 42.27
C GLY A 405 18.12 3.76 41.80
N PHE A 406 16.97 4.07 42.40
CA PHE A 406 16.36 5.39 42.29
C PHE A 406 17.29 6.45 42.90
N PRO A 407 17.39 7.66 42.31
CA PRO A 407 18.13 8.74 42.95
C PRO A 407 17.41 9.16 44.25
N PRO A 408 18.17 9.52 45.31
CA PRO A 408 17.57 10.01 46.54
C PRO A 408 16.89 11.38 46.30
N ALA A 409 15.82 11.62 47.07
CA ALA A 409 15.11 12.89 47.07
C ALA A 409 16.06 14.05 47.40
N ALA A 410 15.95 15.14 46.64
CA ALA A 410 16.72 16.36 46.86
C ALA A 410 16.39 16.97 48.23
N PRO A 411 17.40 17.39 49.02
CA PRO A 411 17.17 17.99 50.33
C PRO A 411 16.79 19.47 50.20
N GLY A 412 15.60 19.80 50.73
CA GLY A 412 15.32 21.05 51.45
C GLY A 412 15.29 22.36 50.66
N VAL A 413 14.12 23.00 50.66
CA VAL A 413 14.00 24.46 50.81
C VAL A 413 12.98 24.68 51.94
N PRO A 414 13.22 25.60 52.90
CA PRO A 414 12.24 25.97 53.92
C PRO A 414 10.94 26.54 53.35
#